data_AF-A0A6N7SQJ4-F1
#
_entry.id   AF-A0A6N7SQJ4-F1
#
_cell.length_a   1.000
_cell.length_b   1.000
_cell.length_c   1.000
_cell.angle_alpha   90.00
_cell.angle_beta   90.00
_cell.angle_gamma   90.00
#
_symmetry.space_group_name_H-M   'P 1'
#
loop_
_entity.id
_entity.type
_entity.pdbx_description
1 polymer ?
#
loop_
_entity_poly.entity_id
_entity_poly.type
_entity_poly.pdbx_seq_one_letter_code
_entity_poly.pdbx_strand_id
1 'polypeptide(L)'
;MANVKENIELEDNRLDKKVKIKSIAPWVTGSPRKTSTGDISIPASGSILLTREEVIAQAQNGNKLISGVDGLGSHATWYIEDEFTRKELSFEIDGKPQAFLTHDDINRYFSLKTQRSFEDNITKNIVTRAEKAFLIESIKALGLNDYQKIAFCIEYTGIKP
;
A
#
# COMPACT_ATOMS: atom_id res chain seq x y z
N MET A 1 13.38 42.80 -16.42
CA MET A 1 12.90 42.11 -15.21
C MET A 1 12.09 40.92 -15.67
N ALA A 2 12.59 39.71 -15.45
CA ALA A 2 11.97 38.48 -15.93
C ALA A 2 10.78 38.11 -15.04
N ASN A 3 9.60 37.95 -15.65
CA ASN A 3 8.40 37.43 -14.99
C ASN A 3 8.60 35.94 -14.69
N VAL A 4 8.79 35.61 -13.41
CA VAL A 4 8.67 34.24 -12.92
C VAL A 4 7.19 33.88 -12.94
N LYS A 5 6.79 33.03 -13.88
CA LYS A 5 5.50 32.34 -13.81
C LYS A 5 5.59 31.31 -12.68
N GLU A 6 5.12 31.66 -11.48
CA GLU A 6 4.74 30.66 -10.49
C GLU A 6 3.53 29.91 -11.05
N ASN A 7 3.78 28.70 -11.53
CA ASN A 7 2.73 27.75 -11.87
C ASN A 7 2.24 27.17 -10.54
N ILE A 8 1.34 27.88 -9.86
CA ILE A 8 0.66 27.35 -8.68
C ILE A 8 -0.31 26.28 -9.22
N GLU A 9 0.09 25.01 -9.19
CA GLU A 9 -0.86 23.91 -9.28
C GLU A 9 -1.82 24.06 -8.10
N LEU A 10 -3.03 24.57 -8.37
CA LEU A 10 -4.10 24.59 -7.39
C LEU A 10 -4.35 23.14 -6.98
N GLU A 11 -3.98 22.77 -5.75
CA GLU A 11 -4.28 21.45 -5.21
C GLU A 11 -5.80 21.23 -5.28
N ASP A 12 -6.21 20.29 -6.13
CA ASP A 12 -7.62 19.94 -6.31
C ASP A 12 -8.14 19.25 -5.04
N ASN A 13 -8.77 20.03 -4.17
CA ASN A 13 -9.32 19.65 -2.86
C ASN A 13 -10.78 19.18 -2.91
N ARG A 14 -11.36 19.00 -4.10
CA ARG A 14 -12.77 18.62 -4.25
C ARG A 14 -13.07 17.21 -3.73
N LEU A 15 -14.09 17.05 -2.91
CA LEU A 15 -14.40 15.77 -2.26
C LEU A 15 -15.05 14.73 -3.19
N ASP A 16 -15.71 15.19 -4.25
CA ASP A 16 -16.34 14.35 -5.28
C ASP A 16 -15.33 13.76 -6.28
N LYS A 17 -14.08 14.26 -6.28
CA LYS A 17 -13.00 13.76 -7.12
C LYS A 17 -12.84 12.25 -6.93
N LYS A 18 -12.75 11.53 -8.06
CA LYS A 18 -12.43 10.12 -8.07
C LYS A 18 -10.93 9.93 -7.88
N VAL A 19 -10.56 9.24 -6.81
CA VAL A 19 -9.19 8.86 -6.48
C VAL A 19 -9.02 7.35 -6.66
N LYS A 20 -7.83 6.96 -7.11
CA LYS A 20 -7.51 5.56 -7.39
C LYS A 20 -6.96 4.88 -6.14
N ILE A 21 -7.58 3.75 -5.80
CA ILE A 21 -7.20 2.89 -4.69
C ILE A 21 -6.68 1.56 -5.25
N LYS A 22 -5.49 1.15 -4.84
CA LYS A 22 -4.85 -0.11 -5.22
C LYS A 22 -4.87 -1.10 -4.06
N SER A 23 -4.94 -2.40 -4.33
CA SER A 23 -4.76 -3.44 -3.33
C SER A 23 -3.52 -4.30 -3.62
N ILE A 24 -2.77 -4.66 -2.57
CA ILE A 24 -1.69 -5.68 -2.66
C ILE A 24 -2.18 -7.10 -2.43
N ALA A 25 -3.44 -7.28 -2.02
CA ALA A 25 -3.95 -8.59 -1.67
C ALA A 25 -4.24 -9.40 -2.95
N PRO A 26 -3.79 -10.65 -3.06
CA PRO A 26 -4.07 -11.52 -4.21
C PRO A 26 -5.46 -12.15 -4.18
N TRP A 27 -6.37 -11.60 -3.39
CA TRP A 27 -7.77 -11.98 -3.32
C TRP A 27 -8.64 -10.73 -3.34
N VAL A 28 -9.92 -10.91 -3.62
CA VAL A 28 -10.88 -9.81 -3.56
C VAL A 28 -10.97 -9.29 -2.13
N THR A 29 -10.74 -7.98 -1.97
CA THR A 29 -10.88 -7.30 -0.67
C THR A 29 -12.03 -6.32 -0.75
N GLY A 30 -12.75 -6.13 0.35
CA GLY A 30 -13.91 -5.25 0.35
C GLY A 30 -14.29 -4.73 1.72
N SER A 31 -15.06 -3.65 1.71
CA SER A 31 -15.60 -2.99 2.91
C SER A 31 -16.96 -2.38 2.55
N PRO A 32 -17.96 -2.41 3.45
CA PRO A 32 -19.19 -1.66 3.27
C PRO A 32 -18.91 -0.16 3.12
N ARG A 33 -19.61 0.50 2.19
CA ARG A 33 -19.47 1.95 1.98
C ARG A 33 -19.89 2.72 3.23
N LYS A 34 -19.29 3.90 3.45
CA LYS A 34 -19.61 4.80 4.57
C LYS A 34 -20.47 5.99 4.17
N THR A 35 -20.30 6.49 2.95
CA THR A 35 -21.05 7.66 2.42
C THR A 35 -22.34 7.28 1.69
N SER A 36 -22.50 6.01 1.34
CA SER A 36 -23.61 5.51 0.51
C SER A 36 -23.92 4.04 0.78
N THR A 37 -25.00 3.53 0.18
CA THR A 37 -25.38 2.11 0.30
C THR A 37 -24.55 1.23 -0.65
N GLY A 38 -24.22 0.02 -0.20
CA GLY A 38 -23.51 -0.99 -0.97
C GLY A 38 -22.08 -1.22 -0.50
N ASP A 39 -21.36 -2.09 -1.20
CA ASP A 39 -20.01 -2.50 -0.84
C ASP A 39 -18.95 -1.95 -1.79
N ILE A 40 -17.77 -1.70 -1.24
CA ILE A 40 -16.53 -1.53 -1.98
C ILE A 40 -15.96 -2.93 -2.21
N SER A 41 -15.63 -3.26 -3.44
CA SER A 41 -14.93 -4.49 -3.80
C SER A 41 -13.75 -4.15 -4.71
N ILE A 42 -12.54 -4.47 -4.28
CA ILE A 42 -11.31 -4.35 -5.08
C ILE A 42 -10.91 -5.76 -5.51
N PRO A 43 -10.76 -6.03 -6.82
CA PRO A 43 -10.31 -7.32 -7.30
C PRO A 43 -8.87 -7.62 -6.84
N ALA A 44 -8.49 -8.90 -6.89
CA ALA A 44 -7.16 -9.36 -6.53
C ALA A 44 -6.05 -8.56 -7.24
N SER A 45 -5.11 -8.01 -6.47
CA SER A 45 -3.99 -7.18 -6.93
C SER A 45 -4.40 -6.05 -7.89
N GLY A 46 -5.66 -5.59 -7.75
CA GLY A 46 -6.29 -4.66 -8.67
C GLY A 46 -6.41 -3.24 -8.11
N SER A 47 -7.15 -2.41 -8.84
CA SER A 47 -7.45 -1.05 -8.41
C SER A 47 -8.86 -0.65 -8.80
N ILE A 48 -9.45 0.26 -8.02
CA ILE A 48 -10.75 0.87 -8.30
C ILE A 48 -10.69 2.39 -8.11
N LEU A 49 -11.73 3.08 -8.58
CA LEU A 49 -11.92 4.50 -8.35
C LEU A 49 -12.99 4.71 -7.27
N LEU A 50 -12.65 5.43 -6.21
CA LEU A 50 -13.57 5.86 -5.16
C LEU A 50 -13.62 7.38 -5.09
N THR A 51 -14.71 7.95 -4.58
CA THR A 51 -14.70 9.39 -4.26
C THR A 51 -13.74 9.63 -3.10
N ARG A 52 -13.06 10.77 -3.11
CA ARG A 52 -12.20 11.19 -2.00
C ARG A 52 -12.97 11.19 -0.68
N GLU A 53 -14.20 11.67 -0.69
CA GLU A 53 -15.11 11.63 0.47
C GLU A 53 -15.25 10.22 1.05
N GLU A 54 -15.46 9.21 0.21
CA GLU A 54 -15.61 7.82 0.67
C GLU A 54 -14.30 7.30 1.27
N VAL A 55 -13.16 7.63 0.67
CA VAL A 55 -11.85 7.20 1.17
C VAL A 55 -11.56 7.81 2.54
N ILE A 56 -11.84 9.11 2.70
CA ILE A 56 -11.68 9.82 3.97
C ILE A 56 -12.61 9.20 5.04
N ALA A 57 -13.88 9.00 4.69
CA ALA A 57 -14.85 8.40 5.60
C ALA A 57 -14.43 6.99 6.03
N GLN A 58 -13.93 6.16 5.11
CA GLN A 58 -13.44 4.81 5.44
C GLN A 58 -12.27 4.85 6.43
N ALA A 59 -11.29 5.73 6.21
CA ALA A 59 -10.14 5.88 7.09
C ALA A 59 -10.54 6.37 8.49
N GLN A 60 -11.37 7.42 8.58
CA GLN A 60 -11.86 7.96 9.85
C GLN A 60 -12.73 6.96 10.63
N ASN A 61 -13.41 6.05 9.93
CA ASN A 61 -14.18 4.96 10.55
C ASN A 61 -13.33 3.72 10.89
N GLY A 62 -12.00 3.82 10.81
CA GLY A 62 -11.10 2.74 11.23
C GLY A 62 -11.08 1.54 10.28
N ASN A 63 -11.34 1.74 8.98
CA ASN A 63 -11.16 0.68 8.00
C ASN A 63 -9.68 0.30 7.89
N LYS A 64 -9.30 -0.80 8.54
CA LYS A 64 -7.93 -1.34 8.59
C LYS A 64 -7.33 -1.66 7.22
N LEU A 65 -8.15 -1.85 6.18
CA LEU A 65 -7.63 -2.03 4.83
C LEU A 65 -6.89 -0.77 4.37
N ILE A 66 -7.35 0.42 4.79
CA ILE A 66 -6.77 1.72 4.46
C ILE A 66 -5.85 2.22 5.58
N SER A 67 -6.33 2.20 6.82
CA SER A 67 -5.63 2.79 7.97
C SER A 67 -4.51 1.90 8.50
N GLY A 68 -4.36 0.68 7.98
CA GLY A 68 -3.33 -0.25 8.43
C GLY A 68 -3.56 -0.77 9.84
N VAL A 69 -2.50 -1.32 10.44
CA VAL A 69 -2.54 -1.92 11.79
C VAL A 69 -2.42 -0.90 12.90
N ASP A 70 -1.80 0.25 12.63
CA ASP A 70 -1.52 1.32 13.59
C ASP A 70 -2.53 2.49 13.51
N GLY A 71 -3.42 2.48 12.52
CA GLY A 71 -4.37 3.56 12.28
C GLY A 71 -3.77 4.77 11.54
N LEU A 72 -2.46 4.74 11.25
CA LEU A 72 -1.71 5.80 10.56
C LEU A 72 -1.28 5.38 9.15
N GLY A 73 -1.84 4.28 8.64
CA GLY A 73 -1.61 3.80 7.29
C GLY A 73 -0.46 2.81 7.15
N SER A 74 0.21 2.40 8.24
CA SER A 74 1.29 1.40 8.17
C SER A 74 0.73 0.00 8.00
N HIS A 75 1.33 -0.77 7.09
CA HIS A 75 0.86 -2.11 6.73
C HIS A 75 -0.58 -2.13 6.18
N ALA A 76 -0.98 -1.05 5.51
CA ALA A 76 -2.26 -0.98 4.85
C ALA A 76 -2.32 -1.96 3.66
N THR A 77 -3.48 -2.60 3.48
CA THR A 77 -3.72 -3.47 2.33
C THR A 77 -4.11 -2.67 1.08
N TRP A 78 -4.70 -1.49 1.28
CA TRP A 78 -5.12 -0.56 0.25
C TRP A 78 -4.25 0.69 0.27
N TYR A 79 -3.76 1.07 -0.91
CA TYR A 79 -2.99 2.28 -1.12
C TYR A 79 -3.81 3.33 -1.84
N ILE A 80 -3.71 4.55 -1.35
CA ILE A 80 -4.36 5.73 -1.94
C ILE A 80 -3.35 6.39 -2.87
N GLU A 81 -3.58 6.41 -4.19
CA GLU A 81 -2.66 7.06 -5.13
C GLU A 81 -2.67 8.59 -5.02
N ASP A 82 -3.78 9.19 -4.60
CA ASP A 82 -3.94 10.65 -4.47
C ASP A 82 -3.23 11.20 -3.24
N GLU A 83 -2.21 12.04 -3.48
CA GLU A 83 -1.35 12.62 -2.45
C GLU A 83 -2.10 13.50 -1.45
N PHE A 84 -2.96 14.39 -1.95
CA PHE A 84 -3.79 15.25 -1.11
C PHE A 84 -4.58 14.43 -0.09
N THR A 85 -5.22 13.35 -0.54
CA THR A 85 -6.02 12.48 0.33
C THR A 85 -5.16 11.77 1.39
N ARG A 86 -3.93 11.38 1.07
CA ARG A 86 -3.01 10.78 2.06
C ARG A 86 -2.55 11.81 3.11
N LYS A 87 -2.25 13.04 2.69
CA LYS A 87 -1.87 14.14 3.59
C LYS A 87 -3.02 14.50 4.53
N GLU A 88 -4.24 14.63 3.99
CA GLU A 88 -5.45 14.91 4.77
C GLU A 88 -5.68 13.86 5.88
N LEU A 89 -5.38 12.60 5.59
CA LEU A 89 -5.51 11.49 6.53
C LEU A 89 -4.32 11.32 7.48
N SER A 90 -3.33 12.21 7.42
CA SER A 90 -2.07 12.09 8.17
C SER A 90 -1.33 10.76 7.93
N PHE A 91 -1.53 10.12 6.78
CA PHE A 91 -0.76 8.91 6.39
C PHE A 91 0.60 9.27 5.81
N GLU A 92 0.80 10.54 5.49
CA GLU A 92 2.05 11.10 5.01
C GLU A 92 2.50 12.16 6.03
N ILE A 93 3.38 11.75 6.95
CA ILE A 93 3.92 12.60 8.02
C ILE A 93 5.37 12.95 7.67
N ASP A 94 5.75 14.21 7.85
CA ASP A 94 7.11 14.72 7.62
C ASP A 94 7.67 14.42 6.21
N GLY A 95 6.80 14.43 5.19
CA GLY A 95 7.17 14.17 3.80
C GLY A 95 7.55 12.71 3.51
N LYS A 96 7.25 11.78 4.43
CA LYS A 96 7.39 10.34 4.18
C LYS A 96 6.07 9.78 3.70
N PRO A 97 6.01 9.21 2.48
CA PRO A 97 4.78 8.62 1.98
C PRO A 97 4.33 7.47 2.89
N GLN A 98 3.04 7.17 2.84
CA GLN A 98 2.43 6.02 3.51
C GLN A 98 3.32 4.77 3.32
N ALA A 99 3.65 4.10 4.42
CA ALA A 99 4.45 2.88 4.40
C ALA A 99 3.66 1.75 3.72
N PHE A 100 3.90 1.58 2.42
CA PHE A 100 3.22 0.62 1.56
C PHE A 100 4.22 -0.22 0.80
N LEU A 101 4.03 -1.54 0.85
CA LEU A 101 4.94 -2.50 0.26
C LEU A 101 4.82 -2.50 -1.28
N THR A 102 5.94 -2.28 -1.96
CA THR A 102 6.02 -2.29 -3.43
C THR A 102 6.95 -3.36 -3.96
N HIS A 103 6.90 -3.64 -5.27
CA HIS A 103 7.87 -4.54 -5.92
C HIS A 103 9.31 -4.01 -5.83
N ASP A 104 9.50 -2.69 -5.81
CA ASP A 104 10.81 -2.06 -5.65
C ASP A 104 11.39 -2.31 -4.25
N ASP A 105 10.53 -2.32 -3.22
CA ASP A 105 10.94 -2.72 -1.87
C ASP A 105 11.41 -4.17 -1.83
N ILE A 106 10.69 -5.09 -2.50
CA ILE A 106 11.08 -6.50 -2.58
C ILE A 106 12.43 -6.64 -3.27
N ASN A 107 12.63 -6.00 -4.43
CA ASN A 107 13.92 -5.99 -5.11
C ASN A 107 15.05 -5.45 -4.22
N ARG A 108 14.80 -4.33 -3.53
CA ARG A 108 15.75 -3.75 -2.58
C ARG A 108 16.12 -4.74 -1.48
N TYR A 109 15.14 -5.41 -0.86
CA TYR A 109 15.41 -6.42 0.16
C TYR A 109 16.24 -7.57 -0.40
N PHE A 110 15.88 -8.11 -1.57
CA PHE A 110 16.63 -9.21 -2.19
C PHE A 110 18.05 -8.81 -2.63
N SER A 111 18.29 -7.53 -2.91
CA SER A 111 19.65 -7.01 -3.19
C SER A 111 20.56 -6.88 -1.95
N LEU A 112 20.01 -7.06 -0.73
CA LEU A 112 20.82 -6.98 0.49
C LEU A 112 21.90 -8.07 0.51
N LYS A 113 23.12 -7.64 0.85
CA LYS A 113 24.33 -8.46 0.77
C LYS A 113 24.36 -9.60 1.78
N THR A 114 23.82 -9.37 2.97
CA THR A 114 23.88 -10.35 4.06
C THR A 114 22.51 -10.95 4.31
N GLN A 115 22.47 -12.25 4.54
CA GLN A 115 21.24 -12.98 4.86
C GLN A 115 20.53 -12.38 6.07
N ARG A 116 21.28 -12.10 7.15
CA ARG A 116 20.73 -11.47 8.36
C ARG A 116 20.04 -10.14 8.08
N SER A 117 20.68 -9.26 7.29
CA SER A 117 20.08 -7.97 6.94
C SER A 117 18.80 -8.15 6.12
N PHE A 118 18.76 -9.15 5.24
CA PHE A 118 17.56 -9.51 4.50
C PHE A 118 16.44 -9.97 5.43
N GLU A 119 16.69 -10.94 6.29
CA GLU A 119 15.69 -11.50 7.22
C GLU A 119 15.15 -10.43 8.17
N ASP A 120 16.01 -9.57 8.72
CA ASP A 120 15.63 -8.46 9.59
C ASP A 120 14.71 -7.46 8.85
N ASN A 121 14.96 -7.20 7.55
CA ASN A 121 14.10 -6.31 6.77
C ASN A 121 12.77 -6.95 6.39
N ILE A 122 12.76 -8.24 6.05
CA ILE A 122 11.53 -8.96 5.74
C ILE A 122 10.62 -9.02 6.97
N THR A 123 11.15 -9.44 8.12
CA THR A 123 10.35 -9.61 9.35
C THR A 123 9.82 -8.29 9.91
N LYS A 124 10.57 -7.19 9.72
CA LYS A 124 10.16 -5.86 10.17
C LYS A 124 9.10 -5.22 9.27
N ASN A 125 9.19 -5.39 7.95
CA ASN A 125 8.37 -4.66 6.99
C ASN A 125 7.20 -5.48 6.43
N ILE A 126 7.21 -6.81 6.57
CA ILE A 126 6.21 -7.72 5.96
C ILE A 126 5.49 -8.48 7.07
N VAL A 127 4.50 -7.83 7.68
CA VAL A 127 3.88 -8.29 8.94
C VAL A 127 2.53 -8.93 8.68
N THR A 128 1.70 -8.29 7.85
CA THR A 128 0.32 -8.69 7.63
C THR A 128 0.21 -9.84 6.62
N ARG A 129 -0.93 -10.55 6.66
CA ARG A 129 -1.21 -11.63 5.71
C ARG A 129 -1.17 -11.16 4.26
N ALA A 130 -1.66 -9.95 3.98
CA ALA A 130 -1.66 -9.38 2.63
C ALA A 130 -0.24 -9.12 2.14
N GLU A 131 0.62 -8.53 2.98
CA GLU A 131 2.03 -8.30 2.65
C GLU A 131 2.80 -9.61 2.46
N LYS A 132 2.57 -10.61 3.32
CA LYS A 132 3.17 -11.94 3.19
C LYS A 132 2.80 -12.62 1.87
N ALA A 133 1.54 -12.51 1.46
CA ALA A 133 1.09 -13.04 0.18
C ALA A 133 1.69 -12.27 -1.01
N PHE A 134 1.71 -10.93 -0.91
CA PHE A 134 2.32 -10.05 -1.91
C PHE A 134 3.82 -10.33 -2.07
N LEU A 135 4.55 -10.64 -0.99
CA LEU A 135 5.95 -11.04 -1.05
C LEU A 135 6.15 -12.29 -1.92
N ILE A 136 5.38 -13.35 -1.68
CA ILE A 136 5.52 -14.61 -2.43
C ILE A 136 5.13 -14.42 -3.90
N GLU A 137 4.08 -13.65 -4.20
CA GLU A 137 3.75 -13.32 -5.58
C GLU A 137 4.82 -12.47 -6.26
N SER A 138 5.38 -11.50 -5.55
CA SER A 138 6.45 -10.64 -6.04
C SER A 138 7.71 -11.44 -6.39
N ILE A 139 8.06 -12.45 -5.57
CA ILE A 139 9.20 -13.33 -5.85
C ILE A 139 9.05 -14.00 -7.22
N LYS A 140 7.86 -14.51 -7.54
CA LYS A 140 7.56 -15.11 -8.84
C LYS A 140 7.55 -14.08 -9.96
N ALA A 141 6.85 -12.96 -9.75
CA ALA A 141 6.66 -11.92 -10.76
C ALA A 141 7.99 -11.26 -11.17
N LEU A 142 8.91 -11.11 -10.22
CA LEU A 142 10.23 -10.50 -10.42
C LEU A 142 11.30 -11.51 -10.87
N GLY A 143 10.99 -12.81 -10.90
CA GLY A 143 11.95 -13.84 -11.29
C GLY A 143 13.16 -13.94 -10.36
N LEU A 144 12.98 -13.65 -9.07
CA LEU A 144 14.06 -13.68 -8.08
C LEU A 144 14.52 -15.13 -7.86
N ASN A 145 15.83 -15.36 -7.84
CA ASN A 145 16.44 -16.70 -7.92
C ASN A 145 17.43 -17.02 -6.78
N ASP A 146 17.33 -16.33 -5.64
CA ASP A 146 18.15 -16.59 -4.46
C ASP A 146 17.52 -17.68 -3.58
N TYR A 147 18.03 -18.91 -3.68
CA TYR A 147 17.46 -20.07 -2.99
C TYR A 147 17.36 -19.91 -1.48
N GLN A 148 18.39 -19.35 -0.82
CA GLN A 148 18.40 -19.19 0.64
C GLN A 148 17.35 -18.18 1.09
N LYS A 149 17.26 -17.04 0.39
CA LYS A 149 16.26 -16.00 0.68
C LYS A 149 14.83 -16.49 0.42
N ILE A 150 14.61 -17.21 -0.69
CA ILE A 150 13.30 -17.75 -1.03
C ILE A 150 12.86 -18.80 0.00
N ALA A 151 13.76 -19.70 0.41
CA ALA A 151 13.45 -20.69 1.45
C ALA A 151 13.01 -20.02 2.76
N PHE A 152 13.73 -18.99 3.19
CA PHE A 152 13.34 -18.17 4.34
C PHE A 152 11.96 -17.53 4.16
N CYS A 153 11.67 -16.92 3.00
CA CYS A 153 10.36 -16.32 2.74
C CYS A 153 9.23 -17.35 2.83
N ILE A 154 9.41 -18.57 2.31
CA ILE A 154 8.41 -19.64 2.39
C ILE A 154 8.16 -20.05 3.83
N GLU A 155 9.23 -20.23 4.62
CA GLU A 155 9.14 -20.59 6.03
C GLU A 155 8.46 -19.48 6.86
N TYR A 156 8.88 -18.23 6.67
CA TYR A 156 8.36 -17.07 7.41
C TYR A 156 6.90 -16.75 7.06
N THR A 157 6.52 -16.89 5.79
CA THR A 157 5.15 -16.61 5.35
C THR A 157 4.21 -17.78 5.59
N GLY A 158 4.73 -19.02 5.62
CA GLY A 158 3.95 -20.25 5.59
C GLY A 158 3.22 -20.46 4.25
N ILE A 159 3.51 -19.65 3.24
CA ILE A 159 2.86 -19.68 1.92
C ILE A 159 3.83 -20.34 0.95
N LYS A 160 3.37 -21.43 0.33
CA LYS A 160 4.14 -22.07 -0.73
C LYS A 160 3.89 -21.33 -2.05
N PRO A 161 4.94 -20.91 -2.78
CA PRO A 161 4.81 -20.46 -4.16
C PRO A 161 4.26 -21.60 -5.03
#